data_AF-A0A9D1LGB1-F1
#
_entry.id   AF-A0A9D1LGB1-F1
#
_cell.length_a   1.000
_cell.length_b   1.000
_cell.length_c   1.000
_cell.angle_alpha   90.00
_cell.angle_beta   90.00
_cell.angle_gamma   90.00
#
_symmetry.space_group_name_H-M   'P 1'
#
loop_
_entity.id
_entity.type
_entity.pdbx_description
1 polymer ?
#
loop_
_entity_poly.entity_id
_entity_poly.type
_entity_poly.pdbx_seq_one_letter_code
_entity_poly.pdbx_strand_id
1 'polypeptide(L)'
;MLIPIFYFDDEKFFACEGKAQKIGNDVLMPENATQKSPDMSLLQEKFAKWNEESQSWDYIEKPKTAKDFLGVQVSHKSQTPHNQELRQLVQSLVKGDPEHFRVIRGSEDEGLWWGVEEIPEKTQDEKDLEKAKADEQKALAYLRSTDYVAVKIAEGVATTDEYAEVLQTRAQAREEVNALRASQEALIAKIEAEKA
;
A
#
# COMPACT_ATOMS: atom_id res chain seq x y z
N MET A 1 -11.06 37.99 -31.19
CA MET A 1 -9.71 37.61 -30.69
C MET A 1 -9.88 36.52 -29.66
N LEU A 2 -9.03 35.49 -29.64
CA LEU A 2 -9.06 34.48 -28.58
C LEU A 2 -8.10 34.89 -27.47
N ILE A 3 -8.56 34.82 -26.22
CA ILE A 3 -7.75 35.09 -25.03
C ILE A 3 -7.69 33.84 -24.14
N PRO A 4 -6.60 33.62 -23.40
CA PRO A 4 -6.50 32.49 -22.48
C PRO A 4 -7.48 32.65 -21.31
N ILE A 5 -8.07 31.54 -20.89
CA ILE A 5 -8.88 31.40 -19.69
C ILE A 5 -8.49 30.12 -18.96
N PHE A 6 -8.72 30.08 -17.65
CA PHE A 6 -8.32 28.99 -16.78
C PHE A 6 -9.56 28.43 -16.10
N TYR A 7 -9.87 27.17 -16.39
CA TYR A 7 -11.01 26.48 -15.83
C TYR A 7 -10.68 25.95 -14.45
N PHE A 8 -11.69 25.96 -13.58
CA PHE A 8 -11.68 25.23 -12.32
C PHE A 8 -12.86 24.27 -12.25
N ASP A 9 -12.71 23.21 -11.47
CA ASP A 9 -13.74 22.21 -11.22
C ASP A 9 -14.77 22.67 -10.19
N ASP A 10 -15.74 21.80 -9.89
CA ASP A 10 -16.81 22.09 -8.92
C ASP A 10 -16.28 22.33 -7.50
N GLU A 11 -15.10 21.77 -7.16
CA GLU A 11 -14.38 21.99 -5.91
C GLU A 11 -13.47 23.23 -5.96
N LYS A 12 -13.51 23.97 -7.07
CA LYS A 12 -12.74 25.17 -7.39
C LYS A 12 -11.25 24.92 -7.60
N PHE A 13 -10.81 23.68 -7.80
CA PHE A 13 -9.43 23.39 -8.16
C PHE A 13 -9.17 23.62 -9.64
N PHE A 14 -7.97 24.07 -9.97
CA PHE A 14 -7.55 24.27 -11.36
C PHE A 14 -7.69 22.96 -12.16
N ALA A 15 -8.37 23.05 -13.30
CA ALA A 15 -8.63 21.90 -14.17
C ALA A 15 -7.80 21.94 -15.45
N CYS A 16 -7.92 23.01 -16.24
CA CYS A 16 -7.18 23.15 -17.51
C CYS A 16 -7.12 24.60 -18.02
N GLU A 17 -6.18 24.84 -18.94
CA GLU A 17 -6.15 26.07 -19.75
C GLU A 17 -7.06 25.92 -20.97
N GLY A 18 -7.83 26.96 -21.28
CA GLY A 18 -8.64 27.06 -22.47
C GLY A 18 -8.57 28.45 -23.11
N LYS A 19 -9.44 28.68 -24.09
CA LYS A 19 -9.50 29.95 -24.82
C LYS A 19 -10.94 30.44 -24.90
N ALA A 20 -11.15 31.72 -24.61
CA ALA A 20 -12.44 32.39 -24.76
C ALA A 20 -12.40 33.39 -25.90
N GLN A 21 -13.54 33.59 -26.56
CA GLN A 21 -13.69 34.61 -27.58
C GLN A 21 -14.00 35.96 -26.93
N LYS A 22 -13.19 36.96 -27.26
CA LYS A 22 -13.47 38.36 -26.96
C LYS A 22 -14.25 39.00 -28.10
N ILE A 23 -15.43 39.55 -27.78
CA ILE A 23 -16.32 40.29 -28.69
C ILE A 23 -16.47 41.70 -28.13
N GLY A 24 -15.86 42.69 -28.79
CA GLY A 24 -15.80 44.05 -28.26
C GLY A 24 -15.05 44.10 -26.93
N ASN A 25 -15.72 44.61 -25.87
CA ASN A 25 -15.18 44.63 -24.51
C ASN A 25 -15.53 43.37 -23.70
N ASP A 26 -16.48 42.56 -24.17
CA ASP A 26 -16.96 41.40 -23.44
C ASP A 26 -16.18 40.14 -23.81
N VAL A 27 -15.96 39.30 -22.81
CA VAL A 27 -15.34 37.99 -22.96
C VAL A 27 -16.42 36.95 -22.74
N LEU A 28 -16.67 36.12 -23.76
CA LEU A 28 -17.58 34.98 -23.66
C LEU A 28 -16.89 33.86 -22.88
N MET A 29 -16.89 34.01 -21.56
CA MET A 29 -16.24 33.10 -20.61
C MET A 29 -17.30 32.32 -19.82
N PRO A 30 -17.14 31.00 -19.64
CA PRO A 30 -17.97 30.21 -18.75
C PRO A 30 -17.85 30.66 -17.28
N GLU A 31 -18.85 30.35 -16.46
CA GLU A 31 -18.88 30.74 -15.04
C GLU A 31 -17.80 30.06 -14.19
N ASN A 32 -17.35 28.87 -14.60
CA ASN A 32 -16.29 28.11 -13.92
C ASN A 32 -14.88 28.41 -14.47
N ALA A 33 -14.66 29.62 -14.99
CA ALA A 33 -13.38 30.03 -15.55
C ALA A 33 -12.97 31.43 -15.08
N THR A 34 -11.66 31.69 -15.12
CA THR A 34 -11.07 32.98 -14.80
C THR A 34 -10.02 33.38 -15.84
N GLN A 35 -9.77 34.68 -16.00
CA GLN A 35 -8.66 35.18 -16.83
C GLN A 35 -7.34 35.23 -16.06
N LYS A 36 -7.36 35.08 -14.73
CA LYS A 36 -6.15 35.08 -13.91
C LYS A 36 -5.48 33.72 -14.00
N SER A 37 -4.26 33.69 -14.53
CA SER A 37 -3.45 32.47 -14.58
C SER A 37 -3.10 32.01 -13.17
N PRO A 38 -3.21 30.70 -12.86
CA PRO A 38 -2.48 30.13 -11.73
C PRO A 38 -0.97 30.21 -12.02
N ASP A 39 -0.18 30.14 -10.97
CA ASP A 39 1.27 30.03 -11.07
C ASP A 39 1.62 28.60 -11.47
N MET A 40 1.93 28.44 -12.75
CA MET A 40 2.24 27.14 -13.37
C MET A 40 3.48 26.48 -12.76
N SER A 41 4.40 27.25 -12.18
CA SER A 41 5.59 26.69 -11.51
C SER A 41 5.21 26.05 -10.18
N LEU A 42 4.23 26.60 -9.47
CA LEU A 42 3.75 26.06 -8.19
C LEU A 42 2.86 24.83 -8.37
N LEU A 43 2.24 24.63 -9.53
CA LEU A 43 1.37 23.49 -9.82
C LEU A 43 2.08 22.13 -9.78
N GLN A 44 3.42 22.10 -9.81
CA GLN A 44 4.19 20.86 -9.64
C GLN A 44 4.10 20.34 -8.20
N GLU A 45 4.18 21.24 -7.22
CA GLU A 45 4.25 20.91 -5.78
C GLU A 45 2.95 21.16 -5.04
N LYS A 46 2.05 21.98 -5.59
CA LYS A 46 0.83 22.46 -4.95
C LYS A 46 -0.38 22.36 -5.87
N PHE A 47 -1.55 22.19 -5.28
CA PHE A 47 -2.83 22.35 -5.95
C PHE A 47 -3.27 23.81 -5.87
N ALA A 48 -3.69 24.38 -7.00
CA ALA A 48 -4.27 25.72 -7.04
C ALA A 48 -5.79 25.64 -6.88
N LYS A 49 -6.33 26.33 -5.87
CA LYS A 49 -7.76 26.46 -5.58
C LYS A 49 -8.19 27.90 -5.78
N TRP A 50 -9.23 28.12 -6.58
CA TRP A 50 -9.76 29.43 -6.86
C TRP A 50 -10.56 29.96 -5.66
N ASN A 51 -10.19 31.16 -5.20
CA ASN A 51 -10.88 31.89 -4.15
C ASN A 51 -11.69 33.02 -4.78
N GLU A 52 -13.01 32.92 -4.68
CA GLU A 52 -13.94 33.88 -5.30
C GLU A 52 -13.93 35.25 -4.60
N GLU A 53 -13.64 35.30 -3.30
CA GLU A 53 -13.64 36.54 -2.52
C GLU A 53 -12.43 37.41 -2.85
N SER A 54 -11.23 36.81 -2.86
CA SER A 54 -9.99 37.51 -3.23
C SER A 54 -9.78 37.57 -4.75
N GLN A 55 -10.61 36.84 -5.51
CA GLN A 55 -10.45 36.60 -6.93
C GLN A 55 -9.01 36.13 -7.25
N SER A 56 -8.43 35.22 -6.45
CA SER A 56 -7.06 34.74 -6.61
C SER A 56 -6.93 33.24 -6.44
N TRP A 57 -5.79 32.68 -6.82
CA TRP A 57 -5.46 31.27 -6.58
C TRP A 57 -4.78 31.10 -5.22
N ASP A 58 -5.37 30.27 -4.38
CA ASP A 58 -4.78 29.77 -3.14
C ASP A 58 -4.05 28.45 -3.43
N TYR A 59 -2.89 28.23 -2.80
CA TYR A 59 -2.06 27.05 -3.09
C TYR A 59 -2.01 26.11 -1.88
N ILE A 60 -2.47 24.88 -2.09
CA ILE A 60 -2.50 23.81 -1.10
C ILE A 60 -1.37 22.83 -1.43
N GLU A 61 -0.52 22.49 -0.45
CA GLU A 61 0.56 21.52 -0.65
C GLU A 61 0.02 20.15 -1.08
N LYS A 62 0.69 19.51 -2.04
CA LYS A 62 0.37 18.12 -2.38
C LYS A 62 0.81 17.19 -1.24
N PRO A 63 0.02 16.13 -0.94
CA PRO A 63 0.44 15.08 -0.02
C PRO A 63 1.79 14.46 -0.42
N LYS A 64 2.72 14.32 0.53
CA LYS A 64 4.09 13.83 0.28
C LYS A 64 4.32 12.44 0.85
N THR A 65 3.49 12.00 1.79
CA THR A 65 3.58 10.72 2.47
C THR A 65 2.23 10.01 2.50
N ALA A 66 2.24 8.68 2.63
CA ALA A 66 1.00 7.91 2.79
C ALA A 66 0.21 8.31 4.05
N LYS A 67 0.93 8.79 5.08
CA LYS A 67 0.35 9.32 6.33
C LYS A 67 -0.57 10.54 6.10
N ASP A 68 -0.27 11.35 5.09
CA ASP A 68 -1.07 12.53 4.74
C ASP A 68 -2.47 12.16 4.21
N PHE A 69 -2.68 10.88 3.85
CA PHE A 69 -3.96 10.34 3.40
C PHE A 69 -4.74 9.60 4.49
N LEU A 70 -4.25 9.56 5.74
CA LEU A 70 -4.99 8.95 6.84
C LEU A 70 -6.27 9.73 7.14
N GLY A 71 -7.41 9.05 7.06
CA GLY A 71 -8.73 9.66 7.24
C GLY A 71 -9.19 10.52 6.05
N VAL A 72 -8.42 10.60 4.96
CA VAL A 72 -8.81 11.31 3.73
C VAL A 72 -9.46 10.33 2.77
N GLN A 73 -10.67 10.67 2.32
CA GLN A 73 -11.41 9.89 1.33
C GLN A 73 -11.38 10.61 -0.02
N VAL A 74 -10.65 10.04 -0.97
CA VAL A 74 -10.59 10.53 -2.35
C VAL A 74 -11.67 9.83 -3.15
N SER A 75 -12.65 10.57 -3.66
CA SER A 75 -13.74 9.99 -4.47
C SER A 75 -13.19 9.20 -5.66
N HIS A 76 -13.71 8.00 -5.91
CA HIS A 76 -13.38 7.22 -7.10
C HIS A 76 -14.18 7.70 -8.32
N LYS A 77 -15.38 8.24 -8.10
CA LYS A 77 -16.30 8.68 -9.18
C LYS A 77 -15.86 10.00 -9.80
N SER A 78 -15.23 10.88 -9.03
CA SER A 78 -14.83 12.20 -9.52
C SER A 78 -13.71 12.09 -10.57
N GLN A 79 -13.96 12.62 -11.77
CA GLN A 79 -13.01 12.66 -12.89
C GLN A 79 -12.27 14.00 -12.99
N THR A 80 -12.37 14.84 -11.95
CA THR A 80 -11.61 16.09 -11.88
C THR A 80 -10.10 15.82 -11.88
N PRO A 81 -9.27 16.66 -12.54
CA PRO A 81 -7.81 16.50 -12.52
C PRO A 81 -7.22 16.41 -11.10
N HIS A 82 -7.73 17.20 -10.16
CA HIS A 82 -7.37 17.14 -8.74
C HIS A 82 -7.53 15.73 -8.15
N ASN A 83 -8.74 15.16 -8.20
CA ASN A 83 -9.00 13.82 -7.67
C ASN A 83 -8.28 12.70 -8.47
N GLN A 84 -8.06 12.85 -9.77
CA GLN A 84 -7.26 11.91 -10.55
C GLN A 84 -5.81 11.87 -10.06
N GLU A 85 -5.21 13.04 -9.82
CA GLU A 85 -3.86 13.15 -9.28
C GLU A 85 -3.76 12.63 -7.85
N LEU A 86 -4.71 12.97 -6.97
CA LEU A 86 -4.75 12.41 -5.61
C LEU A 86 -4.82 10.87 -5.61
N ARG A 87 -5.62 10.26 -6.48
CA ARG A 87 -5.66 8.79 -6.59
C ARG A 87 -4.34 8.18 -7.06
N GLN A 88 -3.64 8.84 -7.98
CA GLN A 88 -2.31 8.40 -8.41
C GLN A 88 -1.29 8.52 -7.27
N LEU A 89 -1.34 9.61 -6.49
CA LEU A 89 -0.49 9.83 -5.31
C LEU A 89 -0.75 8.79 -4.21
N VAL A 90 -2.02 8.50 -3.90
CA VAL A 90 -2.38 7.43 -2.93
C VAL A 90 -1.72 6.10 -3.33
N GLN A 91 -1.81 5.72 -4.60
CA GLN A 91 -1.21 4.48 -5.07
C GLN A 91 0.31 4.49 -5.03
N SER A 92 0.94 5.56 -5.50
CA SER A 92 2.40 5.64 -5.59
C SER A 92 3.05 5.68 -4.21
N LEU A 93 2.47 6.44 -3.28
CA LEU A 93 2.99 6.58 -1.92
C LEU A 93 2.81 5.30 -1.10
N VAL A 94 1.64 4.65 -1.18
CA VAL A 94 1.44 3.37 -0.48
C VAL A 94 2.29 2.26 -1.10
N LYS A 95 2.52 2.26 -2.42
CA LYS A 95 3.46 1.32 -3.05
C LYS A 95 4.91 1.55 -2.61
N GLY A 96 5.26 2.79 -2.26
CA GLY A 96 6.57 3.14 -1.70
C GLY A 96 6.79 2.61 -0.29
N ASP A 97 5.71 2.41 0.48
CA ASP A 97 5.74 1.91 1.86
C ASP A 97 4.64 0.86 2.12
N PRO A 98 4.78 -0.35 1.52
CA PRO A 98 3.75 -1.39 1.62
C PRO A 98 3.76 -2.13 2.96
N GLU A 99 4.75 -1.88 3.82
CA GLU A 99 4.88 -2.53 5.13
C GLU A 99 4.06 -1.81 6.20
N HIS A 100 3.93 -0.48 6.10
CA HIS A 100 3.24 0.35 7.10
C HIS A 100 1.88 0.87 6.64
N PHE A 101 1.57 0.87 5.34
CA PHE A 101 0.31 1.42 4.82
C PHE A 101 -0.36 0.53 3.79
N ARG A 102 -1.70 0.53 3.79
CA ARG A 102 -2.51 -0.12 2.76
C ARG A 102 -3.58 0.81 2.21
N VAL A 103 -3.91 0.62 0.93
CA VAL A 103 -5.03 1.32 0.28
C VAL A 103 -6.33 0.63 0.67
N ILE A 104 -7.26 1.40 1.21
CA ILE A 104 -8.63 0.95 1.46
C ILE A 104 -9.58 1.56 0.42
N ARG A 105 -10.64 0.83 0.10
CA ARG A 105 -11.65 1.25 -0.86
C ARG A 105 -13.02 1.21 -0.20
N GLY A 106 -13.74 2.31 -0.28
CA GLY A 106 -15.13 2.38 0.13
C GLY A 106 -16.00 1.47 -0.75
N SER A 107 -17.05 0.92 -0.13
CA SER A 107 -18.09 0.15 -0.82
C SER A 107 -18.93 1.04 -1.74
N GLU A 108 -19.80 0.41 -2.55
CA GLU A 108 -20.72 1.14 -3.42
C GLU A 108 -21.70 2.02 -2.61
N ASP A 109 -22.16 1.50 -1.46
CA ASP A 109 -23.06 2.19 -0.54
C ASP A 109 -22.40 3.40 0.14
N GLU A 110 -21.08 3.36 0.33
CA GLU A 110 -20.28 4.47 0.87
C GLU A 110 -19.80 5.46 -0.20
N GLY A 111 -20.21 5.26 -1.47
CA GLY A 111 -19.96 6.20 -2.56
C GLY A 111 -18.70 5.93 -3.39
N LEU A 112 -18.01 4.80 -3.18
CA LEU A 112 -16.74 4.42 -3.83
C LEU A 112 -15.66 5.50 -3.67
N TRP A 113 -14.79 5.33 -2.68
CA TRP A 113 -13.67 6.24 -2.41
C TRP A 113 -12.40 5.44 -2.16
N TRP A 114 -11.25 6.10 -2.26
CA TRP A 114 -9.94 5.55 -1.95
C TRP A 114 -9.38 6.27 -0.74
N GLY A 115 -8.81 5.53 0.20
CA GLY A 115 -8.14 6.09 1.36
C GLY A 115 -6.94 5.24 1.75
N VAL A 116 -6.28 5.64 2.82
CA VAL A 116 -5.12 4.95 3.36
C VAL A 116 -5.37 4.58 4.82
N GLU A 117 -4.92 3.38 5.19
CA GLU A 117 -4.93 2.87 6.56
C GLU A 117 -3.53 2.39 6.94
N GLU A 118 -3.17 2.57 8.21
CA GLU A 118 -1.94 2.00 8.78
C GLU A 118 -2.08 0.47 8.91
N ILE A 119 -1.08 -0.26 8.42
CA ILE A 119 -0.92 -1.68 8.70
C ILE A 119 -0.36 -1.78 10.12
N PRO A 120 -1.05 -2.48 11.05
CA PRO A 120 -0.52 -2.69 12.37
C PRO A 120 0.84 -3.38 12.30
N GLU A 121 1.85 -2.83 12.97
CA GLU A 121 3.15 -3.49 13.07
C GLU A 121 2.97 -4.86 13.72
N LYS A 122 3.62 -5.88 13.14
CA LYS A 122 3.63 -7.22 13.73
C LYS A 122 4.21 -7.15 15.15
N THR A 123 3.49 -7.72 16.10
CA THR A 123 3.97 -7.87 17.47
C THR A 123 5.24 -8.74 17.51
N GLN A 124 6.01 -8.67 18.59
CA GLN A 124 7.20 -9.51 18.75
C GLN A 124 6.82 -11.00 18.67
N ASP A 125 5.69 -11.40 19.27
CA ASP A 125 5.21 -12.78 19.22
C ASP A 125 4.81 -13.21 17.79
N GLU A 126 4.25 -12.32 16.96
CA GLU A 126 3.97 -12.61 15.55
C GLU A 126 5.26 -12.78 14.73
N LYS A 127 6.30 -12.00 15.02
CA LYS A 127 7.63 -12.15 14.39
C LYS A 127 8.29 -13.47 14.80
N ASP A 128 8.20 -13.83 16.07
CA ASP A 128 8.73 -15.08 16.60
C ASP A 128 7.99 -16.30 16.04
N LEU A 129 6.67 -16.18 15.82
CA LEU A 129 5.86 -17.22 15.18
C LEU A 129 6.27 -17.45 13.72
N GLU A 130 6.49 -16.39 12.94
CA GLU A 130 6.97 -16.52 11.56
C GLU A 130 8.36 -17.15 11.48
N LYS A 131 9.26 -16.76 12.39
CA LYS A 131 10.59 -17.36 12.49
C LYS A 131 10.50 -18.85 12.83
N ALA A 132 9.68 -19.22 13.82
CA ALA A 132 9.49 -20.63 14.20
C ALA A 132 8.93 -21.48 13.06
N LYS A 133 8.03 -20.92 12.22
CA LYS A 133 7.51 -21.58 11.01
C LYS A 133 8.59 -21.75 9.94
N ALA A 134 9.42 -20.74 9.73
CA ALA A 134 10.54 -20.81 8.77
C ALA A 134 11.57 -21.86 9.20
N ASP A 135 11.91 -21.90 10.49
CA ASP A 135 12.82 -22.90 11.07
C ASP A 135 12.22 -24.32 10.97
N GLU A 136 10.90 -24.49 11.19
CA GLU A 136 10.22 -25.79 11.02
C GLU A 136 10.32 -26.24 9.57
N GLN A 137 10.05 -25.34 8.62
CA GLN A 137 10.14 -25.66 7.19
C GLN A 137 11.55 -26.08 6.79
N LYS A 138 12.58 -25.47 7.38
CA LYS A 138 13.98 -25.83 7.15
C LYS A 138 14.30 -27.22 7.69
N ALA A 139 13.87 -27.55 8.91
CA ALA A 139 14.05 -28.88 9.49
C ALA A 139 13.28 -29.96 8.68
N LEU A 140 12.05 -29.68 8.25
CA LEU A 140 11.27 -30.55 7.37
C LEU A 140 11.93 -30.72 5.99
N ALA A 141 12.53 -29.67 5.44
CA ALA A 141 13.26 -29.75 4.18
C ALA A 141 14.47 -30.69 4.27
N TYR A 142 15.21 -30.64 5.39
CA TYR A 142 16.30 -31.59 5.66
C TYR A 142 15.79 -33.04 5.76
N LEU A 143 14.68 -33.26 6.47
CA LEU A 143 14.06 -34.58 6.54
C LEU A 143 13.62 -35.09 5.17
N ARG A 144 13.04 -34.24 4.31
CA ARG A 144 12.67 -34.65 2.95
C ARG A 144 13.89 -34.95 2.09
N SER A 145 14.93 -34.11 2.15
CA SER A 145 16.12 -34.28 1.30
C SER A 145 16.94 -35.52 1.64
N THR A 146 16.80 -36.04 2.86
CA THR A 146 17.52 -37.24 3.33
C THR A 146 16.64 -38.50 3.40
N ASP A 147 15.41 -38.49 2.88
CA ASP A 147 14.51 -39.65 2.93
C ASP A 147 15.04 -40.86 2.16
N TYR A 148 15.86 -40.63 1.13
CA TYR A 148 16.52 -41.69 0.37
C TYR A 148 17.39 -42.61 1.25
N VAL A 149 17.91 -42.10 2.37
CA VAL A 149 18.74 -42.90 3.30
C VAL A 149 17.92 -44.03 3.91
N ALA A 150 16.68 -43.75 4.31
CA ALA A 150 15.79 -44.78 4.85
C ALA A 150 15.48 -45.85 3.79
N VAL A 151 15.29 -45.45 2.53
CA VAL A 151 15.06 -46.38 1.41
C VAL A 151 16.27 -47.27 1.16
N LYS A 152 17.48 -46.70 1.06
CA LYS A 152 18.71 -47.46 0.82
C LYS A 152 18.99 -48.50 1.92
N ILE A 153 18.71 -48.15 3.17
CA ILE A 153 18.86 -49.07 4.31
C ILE A 153 17.81 -50.18 4.22
N ALA A 154 16.56 -49.85 3.90
CA ALA A 154 15.48 -50.84 3.76
C ALA A 154 15.69 -51.81 2.60
N GLU A 155 16.26 -51.35 1.49
CA GLU A 155 16.62 -52.17 0.32
C GLU A 155 17.89 -53.01 0.55
N GLY A 156 18.58 -52.84 1.69
CA GLY A 156 19.83 -53.52 1.99
C GLY A 156 21.02 -53.05 1.15
N VAL A 157 20.89 -51.92 0.46
CA VAL A 157 21.93 -51.30 -0.38
C VAL A 157 22.95 -50.53 0.47
N ALA A 158 22.56 -50.14 1.68
CA ALA A 158 23.41 -49.49 2.66
C ALA A 158 23.13 -49.99 4.08
N THR A 159 24.09 -49.78 4.97
CA THR A 159 23.99 -50.08 6.39
C THR A 159 23.69 -48.82 7.20
N THR A 160 23.27 -49.01 8.46
CA THR A 160 23.06 -47.90 9.39
C THR A 160 24.36 -47.15 9.72
N ASP A 161 25.49 -47.85 9.70
CA ASP A 161 26.79 -47.28 10.05
C ASP A 161 27.28 -46.32 8.96
N GLU A 162 27.02 -46.64 7.69
CA GLU A 162 27.37 -45.78 6.55
C GLU A 162 26.64 -44.42 6.55
N TYR A 163 25.50 -44.34 7.24
CA TYR A 163 24.68 -43.13 7.34
C TYR A 163 24.43 -42.68 8.79
N ALA A 164 25.27 -43.09 9.74
CA ALA A 164 25.06 -42.82 11.17
C ALA A 164 24.88 -41.32 11.47
N GLU A 165 25.71 -40.45 10.89
CA GLU A 165 25.62 -38.99 11.06
C GLU A 165 24.31 -38.42 10.50
N VAL A 166 23.86 -38.92 9.35
CA VAL A 166 22.60 -38.49 8.73
C VAL A 166 21.42 -38.95 9.58
N LEU A 167 21.45 -40.19 10.10
CA LEU A 167 20.41 -40.71 10.98
C LEU A 167 20.33 -39.93 12.30
N GLN A 168 21.48 -39.57 12.89
CA GLN A 168 21.54 -38.74 14.09
C GLN A 168 20.96 -37.33 13.83
N THR A 169 21.36 -36.70 12.74
CA THR A 169 20.87 -35.37 12.37
C THR A 169 19.37 -35.40 12.04
N ARG A 170 18.86 -36.48 11.41
CA ARG A 170 17.42 -36.68 11.20
C ARG A 170 16.66 -36.84 12.51
N ALA A 171 17.22 -37.51 13.52
CA ALA A 171 16.59 -37.61 14.83
C ALA A 171 16.49 -36.22 15.49
N GLN A 172 17.57 -35.44 15.47
CA GLN A 172 17.59 -34.06 15.96
C GLN A 172 16.60 -33.17 15.23
N ALA A 173 16.52 -33.25 13.90
CA ALA A 173 15.57 -32.47 13.11
C ALA A 173 14.11 -32.82 13.44
N ARG A 174 13.80 -34.08 13.80
CA ARG A 174 12.46 -34.47 14.27
C ARG A 174 12.13 -33.88 15.64
N GLU A 175 13.09 -33.91 16.57
CA GLU A 175 12.95 -33.27 17.88
C GLU A 175 12.76 -31.76 17.74
N GLU A 176 13.54 -31.12 16.88
CA GLU A 176 13.44 -29.70 16.56
C GLU A 176 12.06 -29.34 15.99
N VAL A 177 11.54 -30.11 15.02
CA VAL A 177 10.18 -29.91 14.49
C VAL A 177 9.12 -29.99 15.59
N ASN A 178 9.23 -30.98 16.48
CA ASN A 178 8.27 -31.13 17.58
C ASN A 178 8.35 -29.95 18.56
N ALA A 179 9.56 -29.51 18.91
CA ALA A 179 9.77 -28.36 19.79
C ALA A 179 9.25 -27.05 19.17
N LEU A 180 9.51 -26.84 17.87
CA LEU A 180 9.04 -25.68 17.12
C LEU A 180 7.52 -25.65 17.04
N ARG A 181 6.86 -26.79 16.79
CA ARG A 181 5.39 -26.88 16.79
C ARG A 181 4.79 -26.52 18.14
N ALA A 182 5.36 -27.04 19.23
CA ALA A 182 4.91 -26.69 20.58
C ALA A 182 5.08 -25.18 20.88
N SER A 183 6.20 -24.59 20.44
CA SER A 183 6.44 -23.14 20.54
C SER A 183 5.43 -22.34 19.72
N GLN A 184 5.15 -22.76 18.48
CA GLN A 184 4.15 -22.13 17.61
C GLN A 184 2.76 -22.17 18.24
N GLU A 185 2.33 -23.30 18.81
CA GLU A 185 1.05 -23.43 19.51
C GLU A 185 0.94 -22.45 20.69
N ALA A 186 1.99 -22.33 21.50
CA ALA A 186 2.03 -21.37 22.61
C ALA A 186 1.95 -19.92 22.14
N LEU A 187 2.68 -19.57 21.07
CA LEU A 187 2.66 -18.23 20.47
C LEU A 187 1.29 -17.91 19.86
N ILE A 188 0.67 -18.86 19.15
CA ILE A 188 -0.67 -18.69 18.59
C ILE A 188 -1.68 -18.43 19.71
N ALA A 189 -1.68 -19.24 20.77
CA ALA A 189 -2.57 -19.06 21.90
C ALA A 189 -2.39 -17.68 22.58
N LYS A 190 -1.14 -17.21 22.69
CA LYS A 190 -0.84 -15.87 23.22
C LYS A 190 -1.36 -14.75 22.33
N ILE A 191 -1.12 -14.83 21.02
CA ILE A 191 -1.58 -13.84 20.03
C ILE A 191 -3.11 -13.79 19.99
N GLU A 192 -3.78 -14.93 20.08
CA GLU A 192 -5.25 -14.99 20.13
C GLU A 192 -5.80 -14.37 21.42
N ALA A 193 -5.16 -14.61 22.57
CA ALA A 193 -5.55 -14.00 23.84
C ALA A 193 -5.35 -12.48 23.88
N GLU A 194 -4.33 -11.94 23.19
CA GLU A 194 -4.10 -10.49 23.10
C GLU A 194 -5.07 -9.78 22.14
N LYS A 195 -5.70 -10.52 21.21
CA LYS A 195 -6.66 -10.00 20.23
C LYS A 195 -8.13 -10.13 20.67
N ALA A 196 -8.41 -10.84 21.76
CA ALA A 196 -9.75 -11.09 22.31
C ALA A 196 -10.19 -10.02 23.33
#